data_AF-X0YJ51-F1
#
_entry.id   AF-X0YJ51-F1
#
_cell.length_a   1.000
_cell.length_b   1.000
_cell.length_c   1.000
_cell.angle_alpha   90.00
_cell.angle_beta   90.00
_cell.angle_gamma   90.00
#
_symmetry.space_group_name_H-M   'P 1'
#
loop_
_entity.id
_entity.type
_entity.pdbx_description
1 polymer ?
#
loop_
_entity_poly.entity_id
_entity_poly.type
_entity_poly.pdbx_seq_one_letter_code
_entity_poly.pdbx_strand_id
1 'polypeptide(L)'
;MQQNASSFLNFFKSQSIPVEDMRFQDESVILKLHYKDVIDSADDSMKHHVLTIVRKVAEEFKRSKNIIIEIFDTGELISELSFSALNAFAYAQGNIGDEEILSKITLKEHITIEDMMASLTHEEAESEKPIKIINPPVLDSTKPNVAPNYAKVLEGNNRNKNMGPKILFMDDFNSENKGRGKLNYRSFENWEISSGEVDLIGNGFWDFHPDYGLHLDL
;
A
#
# COMPACT_ATOMS: atom_id res chain seq x y z
N MET A 1 22.92 14.50 27.46
CA MET A 1 21.89 13.89 26.58
C MET A 1 20.85 14.90 26.14
N GLN A 2 20.28 15.73 27.03
CA GLN A 2 19.26 16.73 26.64
C GLN A 2 19.71 17.73 25.56
N GLN A 3 20.97 18.19 25.56
CA GLN A 3 21.48 19.10 24.51
C GLN A 3 21.44 18.49 23.10
N ASN A 4 21.48 17.17 22.97
CA ASN A 4 21.46 16.50 21.67
C ASN A 4 20.05 16.36 21.12
N ALA A 5 19.00 16.35 21.95
CA ALA A 5 17.62 16.15 21.49
C ALA A 5 17.13 17.34 20.65
N SER A 6 17.38 18.57 21.10
CA SER A 6 16.92 19.77 20.38
C SER A 6 17.59 19.95 19.01
N SER A 7 18.89 19.71 18.90
CA SER A 7 19.59 19.75 17.60
C SER A 7 19.07 18.66 16.66
N PHE A 8 18.73 17.50 17.20
CA PHE A 8 18.19 16.38 16.44
C PHE A 8 16.77 16.63 15.93
N LEU A 9 15.90 17.18 16.77
CA LEU A 9 14.57 17.61 16.34
C LEU A 9 14.65 18.70 15.25
N ASN A 10 15.59 19.64 15.38
CA ASN A 10 15.80 20.66 14.36
C ASN A 10 16.28 20.07 13.03
N PHE A 11 17.11 19.02 13.06
CA PHE A 11 17.49 18.28 11.85
C PHE A 11 16.26 17.73 11.13
N PHE A 12 15.38 17.00 11.82
CA PHE A 12 14.19 16.43 11.20
C PHE A 12 13.24 17.50 10.65
N LYS A 13 13.02 18.58 11.41
CA LYS A 13 12.22 19.73 10.95
C LYS A 13 12.79 20.36 9.69
N SER A 14 14.13 20.46 9.57
CA SER A 14 14.79 20.96 8.35
C SER A 14 14.63 20.05 7.13
N GLN A 15 14.29 18.78 7.35
CA GLN A 15 14.00 17.80 6.29
C GLN A 15 12.48 17.64 6.07
N SER A 16 11.66 18.51 6.66
CA SER A 16 10.18 18.42 6.62
C SER A 16 9.62 17.12 7.20
N ILE A 17 10.36 16.44 8.07
CA ILE A 17 9.90 15.24 8.76
C ILE A 17 9.13 15.67 10.02
N PRO A 18 7.87 15.24 10.22
CA PRO A 18 6.99 15.78 11.25
C PRO A 18 7.23 15.18 12.64
N VAL A 19 8.49 15.18 13.11
CA VAL A 19 8.84 14.77 14.48
C VAL A 19 8.52 15.89 15.45
N GLU A 20 7.58 15.66 16.36
CA GLU A 20 7.16 16.62 17.38
C GLU A 20 8.02 16.54 18.64
N ASP A 21 8.29 15.31 19.09
CA ASP A 21 8.97 15.04 20.35
C ASP A 21 9.94 13.85 20.23
N MET A 22 10.92 13.83 21.12
CA MET A 22 11.90 12.75 21.25
C MET A 22 12.27 12.58 22.72
N ARG A 23 12.17 11.34 23.21
CA ARG A 23 12.49 10.98 24.60
C ARG A 23 13.31 9.70 24.69
N PHE A 24 13.94 9.51 25.84
CA PHE A 24 14.73 8.32 26.17
C PHE A 24 14.06 7.59 27.33
N GLN A 25 13.85 6.28 27.18
CA GLN A 25 13.22 5.45 28.20
C GLN A 25 13.81 4.03 28.16
N ASP A 26 14.32 3.53 29.29
CA ASP A 26 14.79 2.14 29.46
C ASP A 26 15.78 1.62 28.38
N GLU A 27 16.63 2.46 27.80
CA GLU A 27 17.52 2.15 26.65
C GLU A 27 16.88 2.24 25.25
N SER A 28 15.64 2.70 25.16
CA SER A 28 14.97 3.00 23.89
C SER A 28 15.02 4.50 23.59
N VAL A 29 15.14 4.82 22.31
CA VAL A 29 14.85 6.16 21.79
C VAL A 29 13.44 6.14 21.23
N ILE A 30 12.57 7.01 21.74
CA ILE A 30 11.18 7.10 21.31
C ILE A 30 10.98 8.44 20.60
N LEU A 31 10.46 8.39 19.38
CA LEU A 31 10.13 9.57 18.58
C LEU A 31 8.63 9.62 18.33
N LYS A 32 8.04 10.79 18.52
CA LYS A 32 6.63 11.05 18.23
C LYS A 32 6.50 11.79 16.90
N LEU A 33 5.79 11.19 15.94
CA LEU A 33 5.51 11.76 14.63
C LEU A 33 4.04 12.14 14.59
N HIS A 34 3.73 13.34 14.10
CA HIS A 34 2.34 13.79 13.91
C HIS A 34 2.08 14.08 12.45
N TYR A 35 1.34 13.19 11.80
CA TYR A 35 0.84 13.41 10.47
C TYR A 35 -0.55 14.03 10.56
N LYS A 36 -0.85 14.94 9.64
CA LYS A 36 -2.23 15.40 9.43
C LYS A 36 -2.76 14.58 8.27
N ASP A 37 -3.87 13.89 8.50
CA ASP A 37 -4.61 13.14 7.48
C ASP A 37 -3.83 11.91 6.97
N VAL A 38 -3.55 10.95 7.87
CA VAL A 38 -2.75 9.75 7.55
C VAL A 38 -3.40 8.85 6.50
N ILE A 39 -4.72 8.95 6.36
CA ILE A 39 -5.55 8.08 5.51
C ILE A 39 -5.19 8.21 4.02
N ASP A 40 -4.58 9.31 3.58
CA ASP A 40 -4.10 9.49 2.19
C ASP A 40 -2.58 9.30 2.04
N SER A 41 -1.84 9.12 3.15
CA SER A 41 -0.38 9.23 3.19
C SER A 41 0.35 7.92 3.53
N ALA A 42 -0.23 6.76 3.22
CA ALA A 42 0.54 5.51 3.03
C ALA A 42 1.43 5.60 1.77
N ASP A 43 2.07 6.74 1.61
CA ASP A 43 2.78 7.26 0.46
C ASP A 43 4.29 7.08 0.70
N ASP A 44 5.06 7.10 -0.38
CA ASP A 44 6.52 6.95 -0.38
C ASP A 44 7.21 7.94 0.60
N SER A 45 6.55 9.06 0.90
CA SER A 45 7.00 10.03 1.91
C SER A 45 7.06 9.46 3.34
N MET A 46 6.03 8.73 3.81
CA MET A 46 6.06 8.18 5.17
C MET A 46 7.15 7.11 5.30
N LYS A 47 7.25 6.24 4.30
CA LYS A 47 8.34 5.27 4.19
C LYS A 47 9.69 5.97 4.26
N HIS A 48 9.89 7.01 3.45
CA HIS A 48 11.13 7.78 3.42
C HIS A 48 11.44 8.44 4.79
N HIS A 49 10.44 8.98 5.47
CA HIS A 49 10.59 9.61 6.79
C HIS A 49 11.03 8.59 7.84
N VAL A 50 10.34 7.44 7.92
CA VAL A 50 10.67 6.36 8.85
C VAL A 50 12.11 5.89 8.63
N LEU A 51 12.49 5.61 7.37
CA LEU A 51 13.84 5.18 7.03
C LEU A 51 14.90 6.22 7.41
N THR A 52 14.63 7.50 7.15
CA THR A 52 15.52 8.61 7.51
C THR A 52 15.70 8.72 9.02
N ILE A 53 14.62 8.58 9.79
CA ILE A 53 14.66 8.58 11.26
C ILE A 53 15.50 7.42 11.77
N VAL A 54 15.19 6.18 11.34
CA VAL A 54 15.89 4.97 11.79
C VAL A 54 17.39 5.09 11.53
N ARG A 55 17.77 5.53 10.32
CA ARG A 55 19.17 5.76 9.96
C ARG A 55 19.82 6.78 10.89
N LYS A 56 19.22 7.97 11.00
CA LYS A 56 19.81 9.08 11.77
C LYS A 56 19.93 8.74 13.25
N VAL A 57 18.89 8.14 13.84
CA VAL A 57 18.86 7.76 15.26
C VAL A 57 19.93 6.69 15.54
N ALA A 58 20.09 5.71 14.66
CA ALA A 58 21.11 4.67 14.84
C ALA A 58 22.54 5.21 14.76
N GLU A 59 22.80 6.22 13.91
CA GLU A 59 24.11 6.88 13.83
C GLU A 59 24.47 7.62 15.13
N GLU A 60 23.51 8.35 15.69
CA GLU A 60 23.71 9.25 16.83
C GLU A 60 23.65 8.52 18.18
N PHE A 61 22.71 7.57 18.32
CA PHE A 61 22.38 6.93 19.60
C PHE A 61 22.80 5.45 19.62
N LYS A 62 24.08 5.20 19.34
CA LYS A 62 24.68 3.85 19.26
C LYS A 62 24.53 2.97 20.51
N ARG A 63 24.16 3.55 21.65
CA ARG A 63 23.94 2.83 22.92
C ARG A 63 22.49 2.42 23.15
N SER A 64 21.56 2.89 22.31
CA SER A 64 20.17 2.46 22.39
C SER A 64 20.05 0.99 22.01
N LYS A 65 19.08 0.28 22.61
CA LYS A 65 18.72 -1.09 22.23
C LYS A 65 17.56 -1.12 21.24
N ASN A 66 16.66 -0.14 21.32
CA ASN A 66 15.51 -0.02 20.45
C ASN A 66 15.31 1.41 19.98
N ILE A 67 14.71 1.54 18.80
CA ILE A 67 14.17 2.79 18.27
C ILE A 67 12.67 2.56 18.12
N ILE A 68 11.86 3.39 18.77
CA ILE A 68 10.41 3.33 18.73
C ILE A 68 9.91 4.60 18.06
N ILE A 69 9.04 4.44 17.08
CA ILE A 69 8.40 5.52 16.33
C ILE A 69 6.90 5.42 16.61
N GLU A 70 6.38 6.38 17.35
CA GLU A 70 4.96 6.53 17.64
C GLU A 70 4.36 7.48 16.61
N ILE A 71 3.41 7.00 15.81
CA ILE A 71 2.77 7.78 14.76
C ILE A 71 1.38 8.18 15.25
N PHE A 72 1.10 9.47 15.19
CA PHE A 72 -0.17 10.05 15.60
C PHE A 72 -0.89 10.69 14.41
N ASP A 73 -2.22 10.65 14.43
CA ASP A 73 -3.11 11.45 13.59
C ASP A 73 -4.14 12.16 14.47
N THR A 74 -4.37 13.45 14.24
CA THR A 74 -5.29 14.29 15.04
C THR A 74 -5.14 14.21 16.58
N GLY A 75 -4.00 13.70 17.08
CA GLY A 75 -3.72 13.54 18.51
C GLY A 75 -3.92 12.12 19.05
N GLU A 76 -4.42 11.19 18.24
CA GLU A 76 -4.56 9.77 18.58
C GLU A 76 -3.36 8.97 18.06
N LEU A 77 -2.89 8.00 18.85
CA LEU A 77 -1.83 7.08 18.45
C LEU A 77 -2.43 6.07 17.47
N ILE A 78 -1.93 6.08 16.23
CA ILE A 78 -2.41 5.18 15.17
C ILE A 78 -1.50 3.96 14.98
N SER A 79 -0.20 4.10 15.25
CA SER A 79 0.77 3.03 15.06
C SER A 79 2.00 3.22 15.93
N GLU A 80 2.57 2.11 16.40
CA GLU A 80 3.88 2.06 17.04
C GLU A 80 4.79 1.11 16.27
N LEU A 81 5.86 1.67 15.67
CA LEU A 81 6.90 0.91 14.97
C LEU A 81 8.11 0.72 15.90
N SER A 82 8.53 -0.53 16.12
CA SER A 82 9.71 -0.83 16.92
C SER A 82 10.81 -1.47 16.06
N PHE A 83 12.01 -0.90 16.14
CA PHE A 83 13.23 -1.40 15.48
C PHE A 83 14.28 -1.76 16.54
N SER A 84 14.91 -2.93 16.40
CA SER A 84 16.12 -3.23 17.16
C SER A 84 17.26 -2.32 16.70
N ALA A 85 18.04 -1.78 17.64
CA ALA A 85 19.18 -0.93 17.32
C ALA A 85 20.25 -1.66 16.48
N LEU A 86 20.38 -2.99 16.62
CA LEU A 86 21.29 -3.79 15.81
C LEU A 86 20.95 -3.71 14.31
N ASN A 87 19.69 -3.97 13.97
CA ASN A 87 19.23 -3.88 12.58
C ASN A 87 19.26 -2.44 12.07
N ALA A 88 18.82 -1.47 12.88
CA ALA A 88 18.86 -0.06 12.52
C ALA A 88 20.30 0.43 12.26
N PHE A 89 21.28 -0.04 13.04
CA PHE A 89 22.69 0.26 12.82
C PHE A 89 23.22 -0.41 11.56
N ALA A 90 22.91 -1.68 11.31
CA ALA A 90 23.26 -2.35 10.06
C ALA A 90 22.70 -1.61 8.84
N TYR A 91 21.45 -1.13 8.94
CA TYR A 91 20.80 -0.30 7.92
C TYR A 91 21.54 1.02 7.71
N ALA A 92 21.89 1.72 8.80
CA ALA A 92 22.63 2.98 8.71
C ALA A 92 24.03 2.83 8.10
N GLN A 93 24.65 1.65 8.23
CA GLN A 93 25.92 1.33 7.58
C GLN A 93 25.75 0.86 6.12
N GLY A 94 24.51 0.74 5.61
CA GLY A 94 24.23 0.23 4.27
C GLY A 94 24.41 -1.28 4.12
N ASN A 95 24.47 -2.03 5.22
CA ASN A 95 24.64 -3.49 5.20
C ASN A 95 23.33 -4.24 4.89
N ILE A 96 22.19 -3.60 5.10
CA ILE A 96 20.86 -4.12 4.74
C ILE A 96 20.08 -3.03 3.99
N GLY A 97 19.22 -3.44 3.07
CA GLY A 97 18.40 -2.54 2.24
C GLY A 97 17.12 -2.06 2.92
N ASP A 98 16.42 -1.13 2.27
CA ASP A 98 15.16 -0.54 2.76
C ASP A 98 14.09 -1.60 3.01
N GLU A 99 13.85 -2.51 2.06
CA GLU A 99 12.86 -3.59 2.22
C GLU A 99 13.20 -4.54 3.38
N GLU A 100 14.49 -4.82 3.56
CA GLU A 100 14.93 -5.73 4.63
C GLU A 100 14.75 -5.09 6.01
N ILE A 101 15.06 -3.81 6.20
CA ILE A 101 14.84 -3.15 7.49
C ILE A 101 13.35 -3.01 7.81
N LEU A 102 12.51 -2.73 6.81
CA LEU A 102 11.06 -2.60 6.98
C LEU A 102 10.41 -3.96 7.34
N SER A 103 10.86 -5.06 6.74
CA SER A 103 10.39 -6.41 7.09
C SER A 103 10.74 -6.84 8.53
N LYS A 104 11.68 -6.13 9.19
CA LYS A 104 12.12 -6.39 10.57
C LYS A 104 11.42 -5.51 11.60
N ILE A 105 10.45 -4.70 11.19
CA ILE A 105 9.63 -3.90 12.10
C ILE A 105 8.77 -4.82 12.96
N THR A 106 8.75 -4.55 14.26
CA THR A 106 7.72 -5.10 15.16
C THR A 106 6.63 -4.06 15.36
N LEU A 107 5.40 -4.38 14.93
CA LEU A 107 4.21 -3.58 15.17
C LEU A 107 3.62 -3.94 16.54
N LYS A 108 3.42 -2.96 17.42
CA LYS A 108 2.98 -3.21 18.80
C LYS A 108 1.53 -2.84 19.10
N GLU A 109 0.99 -1.82 18.43
CA GLU A 109 -0.43 -1.48 18.53
C GLU A 109 -0.97 -1.20 17.11
N HIS A 110 -2.11 -1.83 16.81
CA HIS A 110 -2.92 -1.58 15.62
C HIS A 110 -4.30 -1.15 16.13
N ILE A 111 -4.76 0.04 15.75
CA ILE A 111 -6.09 0.06 15.13
C ILE A 111 -5.82 -0.52 13.75
N THR A 112 -6.38 -1.68 13.43
CA THR A 112 -6.23 -2.22 12.07
C THR A 112 -6.81 -1.18 11.10
N ILE A 113 -6.25 -1.10 9.89
CA ILE A 113 -6.86 -0.28 8.84
C ILE A 113 -8.33 -0.71 8.66
N GLU A 114 -8.65 -2.00 8.87
CA GLU A 114 -10.02 -2.51 8.93
C GLU A 114 -10.85 -1.91 10.07
N ASP A 115 -10.32 -1.74 11.29
CA ASP A 115 -11.02 -1.12 12.42
C ASP A 115 -11.22 0.40 12.22
N MET A 116 -10.26 1.08 11.59
CA MET A 116 -10.43 2.48 11.16
C MET A 116 -11.56 2.59 10.12
N MET A 117 -11.60 1.70 9.13
CA MET A 117 -12.64 1.68 8.07
C MET A 117 -14.02 1.22 8.58
N ALA A 118 -14.08 0.33 9.58
CA ALA A 118 -15.32 -0.11 10.21
C ALA A 118 -15.99 1.02 11.02
N SER A 119 -15.20 1.94 11.59
CA SER A 119 -15.71 3.12 12.29
C SER A 119 -16.29 4.18 11.34
N LEU A 120 -15.77 4.26 10.10
CA LEU A 120 -16.21 5.18 9.06
C LEU A 120 -17.49 4.73 8.34
N THR A 121 -17.86 3.44 8.43
CA THR A 121 -19.01 2.86 7.74
C THR A 121 -20.30 2.85 8.58
N HIS A 122 -20.26 3.27 9.86
CA HIS A 122 -21.42 3.21 10.76
C HIS A 122 -22.27 4.49 10.85
N GLU A 123 -22.01 5.54 10.05
CA GLU A 123 -22.74 6.82 10.18
C GLU A 123 -23.73 7.16 9.05
N GLU A 124 -23.94 6.30 8.03
CA GLU A 124 -24.92 6.57 6.95
C GLU A 124 -25.83 5.37 6.60
N ALA A 125 -26.39 4.70 7.62
CA ALA A 125 -27.48 3.75 7.42
C ALA A 125 -28.85 4.33 7.83
N GLU A 126 -29.21 5.51 7.32
CA GLU A 126 -30.62 5.89 7.22
C GLU A 126 -31.06 6.06 5.76
N SER A 127 -31.95 5.13 5.36
CA SER A 127 -32.93 5.28 4.28
C SER A 127 -32.42 5.24 2.83
N GLU A 128 -32.14 4.04 2.30
CA GLU A 128 -32.32 3.78 0.87
C GLU A 128 -33.55 2.90 0.58
N LYS A 129 -34.43 3.43 -0.26
CA LYS A 129 -35.66 2.79 -0.75
C LYS A 129 -35.32 1.61 -1.67
N PRO A 130 -36.18 0.57 -1.75
CA PRO A 130 -35.93 -0.59 -2.59
C PRO A 130 -35.81 -0.21 -4.07
N ILE A 131 -34.64 -0.53 -4.65
CA ILE A 131 -34.34 -0.36 -6.07
C ILE A 131 -35.17 -1.38 -6.88
N LYS A 132 -35.93 -0.89 -7.86
CA LYS A 132 -36.64 -1.73 -8.84
C LYS A 132 -35.65 -2.37 -9.79
N ILE A 133 -35.64 -3.70 -9.82
CA ILE A 133 -34.93 -4.52 -10.81
C ILE A 133 -35.49 -4.20 -12.20
N ILE A 134 -34.63 -3.70 -13.08
CA ILE A 134 -34.90 -3.57 -14.52
C ILE A 134 -34.25 -4.79 -15.16
N ASN A 135 -35.01 -5.57 -15.95
CA ASN A 135 -34.51 -6.77 -16.62
C ASN A 135 -33.28 -6.44 -17.49
N PRO A 136 -32.25 -7.32 -17.52
CA PRO A 136 -31.05 -7.08 -18.30
C PRO A 136 -31.36 -7.03 -19.81
N PRO A 137 -30.57 -6.27 -20.59
CA PRO A 137 -30.71 -6.24 -22.04
C PRO A 137 -30.46 -7.61 -22.65
N VAL A 138 -31.35 -8.03 -23.54
CA VAL A 138 -31.22 -9.27 -24.31
C VAL A 138 -29.98 -9.17 -25.20
N LEU A 139 -29.03 -10.08 -25.01
CA LEU A 139 -27.81 -10.19 -25.82
C LEU A 139 -28.19 -10.51 -27.27
N ASP A 140 -27.92 -9.59 -28.20
CA ASP A 140 -28.16 -9.76 -29.64
C ASP A 140 -27.14 -10.72 -30.25
N SER A 141 -27.56 -11.97 -30.44
CA SER A 141 -26.74 -13.06 -31.00
C SER A 141 -26.41 -12.89 -32.49
N THR A 142 -26.81 -11.79 -33.14
CA THR A 142 -26.56 -11.56 -34.57
C THR A 142 -25.35 -10.68 -34.86
N LYS A 143 -24.71 -10.11 -33.83
CA LYS A 143 -23.49 -9.32 -34.01
C LYS A 143 -22.24 -10.21 -33.82
N PRO A 144 -21.35 -10.31 -34.83
CA PRO A 144 -20.08 -10.98 -34.64
C PRO A 144 -19.27 -10.22 -33.59
N ASN A 145 -18.86 -10.93 -32.54
CA ASN A 145 -17.99 -10.40 -31.50
C ASN A 145 -16.62 -10.13 -32.15
N VAL A 146 -16.33 -8.86 -32.46
CA VAL A 146 -15.06 -8.46 -33.07
C VAL A 146 -14.03 -8.41 -31.96
N ALA A 147 -13.37 -9.54 -31.71
CA ALA A 147 -12.19 -9.58 -30.86
C ALA A 147 -11.13 -8.59 -31.40
N PRO A 148 -10.50 -7.77 -30.55
CA PRO A 148 -9.43 -6.88 -30.99
C PRO A 148 -8.26 -7.69 -31.55
N ASN A 149 -7.80 -7.25 -32.71
CA ASN A 149 -6.90 -7.98 -33.59
C ASN A 149 -5.44 -7.82 -33.10
N TYR A 150 -5.00 -8.68 -32.16
CA TYR A 150 -3.61 -8.73 -31.68
C TYR A 150 -2.77 -9.85 -32.31
N ALA A 151 -3.11 -10.27 -33.55
CA ALA A 151 -2.25 -11.15 -34.32
C ALA A 151 -1.20 -10.35 -35.09
N LYS A 152 -0.12 -9.96 -34.41
CA LYS A 152 1.15 -9.69 -35.09
C LYS A 152 2.32 -10.22 -34.27
N VAL A 153 3.18 -10.95 -34.98
CA VAL A 153 4.43 -11.58 -34.54
C VAL A 153 4.24 -12.98 -33.96
N LEU A 154 4.33 -13.98 -34.85
CA LEU A 154 5.35 -15.05 -34.83
C LEU A 154 5.10 -15.97 -36.05
N GLU A 155 5.24 -15.43 -37.27
CA GLU A 155 5.32 -16.25 -38.48
C GLU A 155 6.75 -16.76 -38.68
N GLY A 156 7.08 -17.84 -37.97
CA GLY A 156 8.27 -18.65 -38.21
C GLY A 156 7.84 -20.04 -38.67
N ASN A 157 7.99 -20.31 -39.96
CA ASN A 157 7.73 -21.60 -40.60
C ASN A 157 8.35 -22.78 -39.82
N ASN A 158 7.53 -23.60 -39.15
CA ASN A 158 7.91 -24.97 -38.81
C ASN A 158 6.68 -25.87 -38.66
N ARG A 159 6.57 -26.86 -39.55
CA ARG A 159 5.51 -27.87 -39.63
C ARG A 159 5.61 -28.96 -38.56
N ASN A 160 5.96 -28.60 -37.32
CA ASN A 160 5.87 -29.50 -36.17
C ASN A 160 4.70 -29.03 -35.31
N LYS A 161 3.56 -29.72 -35.50
CA LYS A 161 2.26 -29.45 -34.89
C LYS A 161 2.28 -29.81 -33.40
N ASN A 162 3.12 -29.12 -32.64
CA ASN A 162 2.97 -29.00 -31.19
C ASN A 162 1.76 -28.09 -30.98
N MET A 163 0.60 -28.68 -30.66
CA MET A 163 -0.52 -27.91 -30.13
C MET A 163 -0.09 -27.42 -28.74
N GLY A 164 0.61 -26.29 -28.73
CA GLY A 164 0.78 -25.50 -27.52
C GLY A 164 -0.60 -25.15 -26.94
N PRO A 165 -0.66 -24.83 -25.64
CA PRO A 165 -1.91 -24.43 -25.01
C PRO A 165 -2.54 -23.29 -25.82
N LYS A 166 -3.79 -23.50 -26.23
CA LYS A 166 -4.58 -22.46 -26.89
C LYS A 166 -5.15 -21.57 -25.80
N ILE A 167 -4.64 -20.35 -25.70
CA ILE A 167 -5.24 -19.31 -24.86
C ILE A 167 -6.64 -19.03 -25.41
N LEU A 168 -7.65 -19.16 -24.54
CA LEU A 168 -9.05 -18.94 -24.92
C LEU A 168 -9.46 -17.49 -24.66
N PHE A 169 -8.96 -16.89 -23.58
CA PHE A 169 -9.23 -15.51 -23.17
C PHE A 169 -7.99 -14.94 -22.48
N MET A 170 -7.74 -13.65 -22.67
CA MET A 170 -6.69 -12.88 -22.01
C MET A 170 -7.19 -11.45 -21.86
N ASP A 171 -7.08 -10.91 -20.65
CA ASP A 171 -7.35 -9.52 -20.32
C ASP A 171 -6.26 -9.09 -19.33
N ASP A 172 -5.68 -7.92 -19.54
CA ASP A 172 -4.63 -7.39 -18.66
C ASP A 172 -5.17 -6.36 -17.66
N PHE A 173 -6.46 -6.03 -17.73
CA PHE A 173 -7.18 -5.10 -16.87
C PHE A 173 -6.57 -3.69 -16.76
N ASN A 174 -5.51 -3.36 -17.51
CA ASN A 174 -4.77 -2.11 -17.33
C ASN A 174 -5.56 -0.87 -17.76
N SER A 175 -6.58 -1.05 -18.61
CA SER A 175 -7.51 0.01 -19.00
C SER A 175 -8.65 0.22 -18.01
N GLU A 176 -8.87 -0.72 -17.07
CA GLU A 176 -9.98 -0.66 -16.14
C GLU A 176 -9.84 0.52 -15.18
N ASN A 177 -10.96 1.16 -14.85
CA ASN A 177 -11.01 2.32 -13.95
C ASN A 177 -9.94 3.40 -14.25
N LYS A 178 -9.63 3.61 -15.53
CA LYS A 178 -8.59 4.57 -16.00
C LYS A 178 -7.19 4.22 -15.46
N GLY A 179 -6.89 2.93 -15.30
CA GLY A 179 -5.61 2.43 -14.81
C GLY A 179 -5.42 2.59 -13.30
N ARG A 180 -6.49 2.69 -12.52
CA ARG A 180 -6.42 2.85 -11.05
C ARG A 180 -7.11 1.69 -10.35
N GLY A 181 -6.51 1.18 -9.28
CA GLY A 181 -7.19 0.21 -8.43
C GLY A 181 -8.42 0.78 -7.72
N LYS A 182 -9.33 -0.10 -7.32
CA LYS A 182 -10.55 0.18 -6.58
C LYS A 182 -11.10 -1.10 -5.94
N LEU A 183 -11.38 -1.04 -4.64
CA LEU A 183 -12.12 -2.11 -3.95
C LEU A 183 -13.57 -2.17 -4.46
N ASN A 184 -14.15 -3.37 -4.47
CA ASN A 184 -15.53 -3.63 -4.90
C ASN A 184 -15.85 -3.09 -6.30
N TYR A 185 -14.91 -3.25 -7.24
CA TYR A 185 -15.07 -2.77 -8.62
C TYR A 185 -16.01 -3.69 -9.40
N ARG A 186 -17.05 -3.12 -10.02
CA ARG A 186 -18.09 -3.86 -10.76
C ARG A 186 -18.25 -3.44 -12.22
N SER A 187 -17.53 -2.41 -12.65
CA SER A 187 -17.74 -1.75 -13.93
C SER A 187 -16.72 -2.17 -14.98
N PHE A 188 -16.41 -3.47 -15.06
CA PHE A 188 -15.46 -4.00 -16.04
C PHE A 188 -15.97 -3.81 -17.47
N GLU A 189 -15.07 -3.51 -18.40
CA GLU A 189 -15.43 -3.28 -19.81
C GLU A 189 -15.83 -4.60 -20.49
N ASN A 190 -15.09 -5.67 -20.20
CA ASN A 190 -15.25 -6.98 -20.85
C ASN A 190 -15.90 -8.05 -19.97
N TRP A 191 -16.24 -7.74 -18.72
CA TRP A 191 -16.67 -8.73 -17.72
C TRP A 191 -17.91 -8.28 -16.93
N GLU A 192 -18.77 -9.24 -16.58
CA GLU A 192 -19.92 -9.01 -15.70
C GLU A 192 -19.75 -9.85 -14.44
N ILE A 193 -19.81 -9.21 -13.26
CA ILE A 193 -19.75 -9.90 -11.98
C ILE A 193 -21.14 -10.32 -11.57
N SER A 194 -21.41 -11.62 -11.66
CA SER A 194 -22.71 -12.21 -11.32
C SER A 194 -22.91 -12.41 -9.80
N SER A 195 -21.84 -12.53 -9.03
CA SER A 195 -21.88 -12.69 -7.56
C SER A 195 -20.53 -12.38 -6.94
N GLY A 196 -20.54 -12.05 -5.64
CA GLY A 196 -19.32 -11.77 -4.88
C GLY A 196 -18.82 -10.34 -5.05
N GLU A 197 -17.65 -10.08 -4.48
CA GLU A 197 -16.91 -8.84 -4.56
C GLU A 197 -15.59 -9.12 -5.31
N VAL A 198 -15.14 -8.13 -6.07
CA VAL A 198 -13.91 -8.23 -6.85
C VAL A 198 -13.20 -6.92 -6.65
N ASP A 199 -11.96 -7.00 -6.18
CA ASP A 199 -11.11 -5.82 -6.03
C ASP A 199 -10.22 -5.71 -7.25
N LEU A 200 -10.14 -4.49 -7.79
CA LEU A 200 -9.17 -4.14 -8.80
C LEU A 200 -7.96 -3.56 -8.07
N ILE A 201 -6.86 -4.30 -8.00
CA ILE A 201 -5.66 -3.91 -7.25
C ILE A 201 -4.49 -3.70 -8.22
N GLY A 202 -3.49 -2.92 -7.82
CA GLY A 202 -2.35 -2.58 -8.67
C GLY A 202 -2.17 -1.09 -8.93
N ASN A 203 -1.09 -0.75 -9.65
CA ASN A 203 -0.67 0.63 -9.95
C ASN A 203 -0.57 1.50 -8.69
N GLY A 204 0.00 0.94 -7.62
CA GLY A 204 0.17 1.61 -6.33
C GLY A 204 -1.06 1.58 -5.41
N PHE A 205 -2.17 0.98 -5.84
CA PHE A 205 -3.35 0.75 -4.99
C PHE A 205 -3.38 -0.70 -4.52
N TRP A 206 -3.12 -0.94 -3.21
CA TRP A 206 -3.13 -2.29 -2.61
C TRP A 206 -2.24 -3.29 -3.38
N ASP A 207 -1.05 -2.83 -3.76
CA ASP A 207 -0.22 -3.47 -4.77
C ASP A 207 0.98 -4.19 -4.14
N PHE A 208 0.89 -5.50 -3.98
CA PHE A 208 2.01 -6.35 -3.57
C PHE A 208 3.00 -6.63 -4.71
N HIS A 209 2.66 -6.24 -5.95
CA HIS A 209 3.34 -6.59 -7.19
C HIS A 209 3.40 -5.38 -8.17
N PRO A 210 4.15 -4.32 -7.81
CA PRO A 210 4.08 -3.01 -8.48
C PRO A 210 4.45 -2.97 -9.96
N ASP A 211 5.06 -4.02 -10.51
CA ASP A 211 5.48 -4.10 -11.91
C ASP A 211 4.48 -4.84 -12.82
N TYR A 212 3.34 -5.27 -12.28
CA TYR A 212 2.38 -6.13 -13.01
C TYR A 212 1.12 -5.41 -13.47
N GLY A 213 0.99 -4.11 -13.21
CA GLY A 213 -0.18 -3.34 -13.58
C GLY A 213 -1.40 -3.67 -12.72
N LEU A 214 -2.60 -3.61 -13.30
CA LEU A 214 -3.83 -3.96 -12.59
C LEU A 214 -4.10 -5.47 -12.61
N HIS A 215 -4.58 -5.98 -11.48
CA HIS A 215 -4.97 -7.38 -11.31
C HIS A 215 -6.21 -7.49 -10.40
N LEU A 216 -6.84 -8.67 -10.43
CA LEU A 216 -8.04 -8.94 -9.65
C LEU A 216 -7.70 -9.66 -8.35
N ASP A 217 -8.34 -9.25 -7.26
CA ASP A 217 -8.47 -10.04 -6.02
C ASP A 217 -9.93 -10.47 -5.84
N LEU A 218 -10.15 -11.72 -5.42
CA LEU A 218 -11.45 -12.42 -5.41
C LEU A 218 -11.75 -13.07 -4.05
#